data_AF-A0A3D3DWT0-F1
#
_entry.id   AF-A0A3D3DWT0-F1
#
_cell.length_a   1.000
_cell.length_b   1.000
_cell.length_c   1.000
_cell.angle_alpha   90.00
_cell.angle_beta   90.00
_cell.angle_gamma   90.00
#
_symmetry.space_group_name_H-M   'P 1'
#
loop_
_entity.id
_entity.type
_entity.pdbx_description
1 polymer ?
#
loop_
_entity_poly.entity_id
_entity_poly.type
_entity_poly.pdbx_seq_one_letter_code
_entity_poly.pdbx_strand_id
1 'polypeptide(L)'
;MTSLMAIPRKKSEVICFYDLQYRWSKRSTTRGVEIRIELNETPDGQQIVAQCPRVFRPDMVEDIIAFGRENGWKPEEKGTEITVRLTKRGLTLIT
;
A
#
# COMPACT_ATOMS: atom_id res chain seq x y z
N MET A 1 -10.41 -28.32 2.34
CA MET A 1 -10.28 -26.99 2.98
C MET A 1 -9.01 -26.35 2.43
N THR A 2 -9.15 -25.47 1.45
CA THR A 2 -8.00 -24.86 0.75
C THR A 2 -7.34 -23.89 1.72
N SER A 3 -6.15 -24.25 2.19
CA SER A 3 -5.29 -23.35 2.98
C SER A 3 -5.07 -22.09 2.14
N LEU A 4 -5.64 -20.96 2.56
CA LEU A 4 -5.33 -19.65 2.01
C LEU A 4 -3.82 -19.47 2.17
N MET A 5 -3.06 -19.70 1.11
CA MET A 5 -1.62 -19.48 1.12
C MET A 5 -1.39 -18.03 1.51
N ALA A 6 -1.00 -17.79 2.76
CA ALA A 6 -0.63 -16.48 3.24
C ALA A 6 0.52 -16.00 2.35
N ILE A 7 0.25 -14.96 1.56
CA ILE A 7 1.23 -14.42 0.62
C ILE A 7 2.49 -14.06 1.43
N PRO A 8 3.69 -14.60 1.09
CA PRO A 8 4.88 -14.36 1.88
C PRO A 8 5.18 -12.87 2.00
N ARG A 9 5.24 -12.38 3.24
CA ARG A 9 5.64 -11.01 3.53
C ARG A 9 7.15 -10.90 3.34
N LYS A 10 7.57 -10.17 2.31
CA LYS A 10 8.99 -10.00 2.00
C LYS A 10 9.66 -8.87 2.80
N LYS A 11 8.90 -7.86 3.22
CA LYS A 11 9.42 -6.71 3.97
C LYS A 11 8.32 -5.99 4.75
N SER A 12 8.68 -5.38 5.88
CA SER A 12 7.81 -4.62 6.79
C SER A 12 8.50 -3.38 7.33
N GLU A 13 8.19 -2.22 6.75
CA GLU A 13 8.63 -0.87 7.12
C GLU A 13 7.70 -0.12 8.09
N VAL A 14 8.22 0.75 8.96
CA VAL A 14 7.47 1.92 9.45
C VAL A 14 8.18 3.17 8.94
N ILE A 15 7.43 4.15 8.45
CA ILE A 15 7.93 5.46 8.02
C ILE A 15 7.11 6.58 8.65
N CYS A 16 7.72 7.75 8.82
CA CYS A 16 7.02 8.97 9.21
C CYS A 16 6.83 9.85 7.98
N PHE A 17 5.61 10.33 7.75
CA PHE A 17 5.29 11.25 6.65
C PHE A 17 4.19 12.21 7.09
N TYR A 18 4.42 13.53 6.97
CA TYR A 18 3.55 14.58 7.52
C TYR A 18 3.09 14.31 8.96
N ASP A 19 4.07 14.07 9.86
CA ASP A 19 3.86 13.81 11.30
C ASP A 19 3.05 12.56 11.65
N LEU A 20 2.67 11.75 10.66
CA LEU A 20 1.94 10.49 10.85
C LEU A 20 2.86 9.31 10.60
N GLN A 21 2.71 8.26 11.42
CA GLN A 21 3.43 7.01 11.23
C GLN A 21 2.62 6.06 10.34
N TYR A 22 3.24 5.59 9.26
CA TYR A 22 2.66 4.61 8.36
C TYR A 22 3.44 3.31 8.43
N ARG A 23 2.73 2.19 8.36
CA ARG A 23 3.31 0.87 8.21
C ARG A 23 3.13 0.42 6.78
N TRP A 24 4.21 -0.01 6.14
CA TRP A 24 4.14 -0.58 4.79
C TRP A 24 4.68 -2.00 4.74
N SER A 25 4.11 -2.82 3.85
CA SER A 25 4.57 -4.19 3.63
C SER A 25 4.66 -4.54 2.16
N LYS A 26 5.73 -5.26 1.81
CA LYS A 26 5.95 -5.80 0.47
C LYS A 26 5.49 -7.24 0.40
N ARG A 27 4.63 -7.55 -0.57
CA ARG A 27 4.15 -8.89 -0.88
C ARG A 27 4.48 -9.22 -2.33
N SER A 28 4.97 -10.44 -2.57
CA SER A 28 5.13 -10.93 -3.94
C SER A 28 3.91 -11.72 -4.35
N THR A 29 3.29 -11.34 -5.47
CA THR A 29 2.13 -12.03 -6.03
C THR A 29 2.50 -12.67 -7.37
N THR A 30 1.62 -13.53 -7.91
CA THR A 30 1.81 -14.10 -9.24
C THR A 30 1.83 -13.05 -10.36
N ARG A 31 1.27 -11.86 -10.11
CA ARG A 31 1.17 -10.76 -11.07
C ARG A 31 2.21 -9.66 -10.88
N GLY A 32 3.02 -9.71 -9.81
CA GLY A 32 4.04 -8.71 -9.54
C GLY A 32 4.35 -8.51 -8.06
N VAL A 33 4.50 -7.24 -7.66
CA VAL A 33 4.72 -6.84 -6.28
C VAL A 33 3.54 -5.99 -5.83
N GLU A 34 3.03 -6.26 -4.64
CA GLU A 34 2.09 -5.41 -3.95
C GLU A 34 2.75 -4.73 -2.77
N ILE A 35 2.46 -3.45 -2.61
CA ILE A 35 2.83 -2.64 -1.45
C ILE A 35 1.54 -2.28 -0.75
N ARG A 36 1.38 -2.76 0.48
CA ARG A 36 0.23 -2.41 1.31
C ARG A 36 0.66 -1.41 2.35
N ILE A 37 -0.09 -0.32 2.50
CA ILE A 37 0.20 0.76 3.44
C ILE A 37 -1.03 1.02 4.29
N GLU A 38 -0.81 1.20 5.58
CA GLU A 38 -1.81 1.51 6.59
C GLU A 38 -1.23 2.50 7.60
N LEU A 39 -2.10 3.18 8.36
CA LEU A 39 -1.64 4.03 9.47
C LEU A 39 -1.20 3.13 10.64
N ASN A 40 -0.02 3.39 11.20
CA ASN A 40 0.55 2.57 12.27
C ASN A 40 -0.21 2.75 13.59
N GLU A 41 -0.76 3.94 13.83
CA GLU A 41 -1.49 4.30 15.06
C GLU A 41 -2.96 3.85 15.05
N THR A 42 -3.52 3.62 13.86
CA THR A 42 -4.88 3.09 13.69
C THR A 42 -4.81 1.71 13.03
N PRO A 43 -4.43 0.66 13.80
CA PRO A 43 -4.53 -0.70 13.30
C PRO A 43 -5.98 -0.98 12.92
N ASP A 44 -6.20 -1.55 11.73
CA ASP A 44 -7.50 -1.78 11.06
C ASP A 44 -8.17 -0.57 10.37
N GLY A 45 -7.45 0.54 10.19
CA GLY A 45 -7.86 1.62 9.30
C GLY A 45 -7.89 1.22 7.81
N GLN A 46 -8.37 2.12 6.96
CA GLN A 46 -8.44 1.89 5.52
C GLN A 46 -7.03 1.70 4.94
N GLN A 47 -6.82 0.63 4.18
CA GLN A 47 -5.54 0.36 3.52
C GLN A 47 -5.49 0.95 2.11
N ILE A 48 -4.29 1.30 1.66
CA ILE A 48 -3.99 1.49 0.24
C ILE A 48 -3.10 0.34 -0.24
N VAL A 49 -3.45 -0.20 -1.41
CA VAL A 49 -2.71 -1.30 -2.05
C VAL A 49 -2.16 -0.82 -3.39
N ALA A 50 -0.85 -0.66 -3.48
CA ALA A 50 -0.17 -0.33 -4.72
C ALA A 50 0.32 -1.58 -5.45
N GLN A 51 -0.16 -1.78 -6.67
CA GLN A 51 0.31 -2.77 -7.62
C GLN A 51 1.51 -2.21 -8.40
N CYS A 52 2.69 -2.78 -8.18
CA CYS A 52 3.94 -2.31 -8.79
C CYS A 52 4.49 -3.32 -9.83
N PRO A 53 4.98 -2.86 -10.99
CA PRO A 53 5.86 -3.67 -11.83
C PRO A 53 7.14 -3.96 -11.03
N ARG A 54 7.81 -5.09 -11.31
CA ARG A 54 8.74 -5.83 -10.43
C ARG A 54 9.74 -5.02 -9.58
N VAL A 55 10.10 -3.81 -9.99
CA VAL A 55 11.01 -2.92 -9.26
C VAL A 55 10.20 -1.93 -8.43
N PHE A 56 10.34 -2.05 -7.12
CA PHE A 56 9.80 -1.11 -6.13
C PHE A 56 10.95 -0.54 -5.32
N ARG A 57 10.97 0.78 -5.15
CA ARG A 57 11.93 1.50 -4.31
C ARG A 57 11.22 2.07 -3.06
N PRO A 58 11.83 2.05 -1.87
CA PRO A 58 11.17 2.51 -0.63
C PRO A 58 10.73 3.99 -0.63
N ASP A 59 11.40 4.86 -1.38
CA ASP A 59 11.02 6.27 -1.56
C ASP A 59 9.63 6.44 -2.19
N MET A 60 9.20 5.46 -3.02
CA MET A 60 7.87 5.47 -3.64
C MET A 60 6.72 5.31 -2.63
N VAL A 61 6.98 4.94 -1.37
CA VAL A 61 5.92 4.84 -0.35
C VAL A 61 5.29 6.21 -0.10
N GLU A 62 6.09 7.26 -0.05
CA GLU A 62 5.63 8.63 0.17
C GLU A 62 4.75 9.11 -0.99
N ASP A 63 5.16 8.83 -2.24
CA ASP A 63 4.38 9.12 -3.45
C ASP A 63 3.00 8.42 -3.41
N ILE A 64 2.98 7.15 -2.98
CA ILE A 64 1.73 6.37 -2.86
C ILE A 64 0.83 6.97 -1.79
N ILE A 65 1.40 7.38 -0.64
CA ILE A 65 0.63 8.01 0.44
C ILE A 65 0.02 9.33 -0.02
N ALA A 66 0.84 10.21 -0.63
CA ALA A 66 0.38 11.50 -1.14
C ALA A 66 -0.74 11.34 -2.17
N PHE A 67 -0.51 10.49 -3.19
CA PHE A 67 -1.52 10.20 -4.20
C PHE A 67 -2.79 9.63 -3.59
N GLY A 68 -2.68 8.69 -2.65
CA GLY A 68 -3.83 8.11 -1.96
C GLY A 68 -4.66 9.17 -1.25
N ARG A 69 -4.02 10.03 -0.45
CA ARG A 69 -4.70 11.11 0.29
C ARG A 69 -5.44 12.08 -0.64
N GLU A 70 -4.81 12.47 -1.74
CA GLU A 70 -5.44 13.32 -2.78
C GLU A 70 -6.63 12.65 -3.46
N ASN A 71 -6.67 11.32 -3.47
CA ASN A 71 -7.67 10.50 -4.16
C ASN A 71 -8.67 9.82 -3.21
N GLY A 72 -8.86 10.39 -2.01
CA GLY A 72 -9.91 9.98 -1.08
C GLY A 72 -9.55 8.78 -0.19
N TRP A 73 -8.27 8.42 -0.10
CA TRP A 73 -7.81 7.50 0.93
C TRP A 73 -7.88 8.13 2.30
N LYS A 74 -8.58 7.48 3.21
CA LYS A 74 -8.78 7.91 4.59
C LYS A 74 -8.32 6.81 5.56
N PRO A 75 -7.01 6.68 5.80
CA PRO A 75 -6.45 5.61 6.63
C PRO A 75 -6.88 5.67 8.10
N GLU A 76 -7.44 6.77 8.58
CA GLU A 76 -8.02 6.90 9.92
C GLU A 76 -9.41 6.24 10.04
N GLU A 77 -10.11 6.09 8.91
CA GLU A 77 -11.46 5.52 8.86
C GLU A 77 -11.41 4.03 8.53
N LYS A 78 -12.37 3.25 9.01
CA LYS A 78 -12.55 1.87 8.54
C LYS A 78 -13.20 1.90 7.15
N GLY A 79 -12.67 1.13 6.21
CA GLY A 79 -13.21 1.08 4.86
C GLY A 79 -12.56 0.02 3.99
N THR A 80 -13.12 -0.15 2.79
CA THR A 80 -12.53 -1.01 1.77
C THR A 80 -11.17 -0.48 1.34
N GLU A 81 -10.21 -1.37 1.09
CA GLU A 81 -8.92 -0.96 0.56
C GLU A 81 -9.07 -0.22 -0.77
N ILE A 82 -8.33 0.87 -0.94
CA ILE A 82 -8.22 1.51 -2.25
C ILE A 82 -7.02 0.93 -2.99
N THR A 83 -7.17 0.67 -4.28
CA THR A 83 -6.11 0.08 -5.09
C THR A 83 -5.55 1.10 -6.06
N VAL A 84 -4.23 1.17 -6.16
CA VAL A 84 -3.52 1.97 -7.15
C VAL A 84 -2.59 1.09 -7.97
N ARG A 85 -2.34 1.48 -9.21
CA ARG A 85 -1.33 0.87 -10.08
C ARG A 85 -0.22 1.86 -10.35
N LEU A 86 1.02 1.42 -10.14
CA LEU A 86 2.17 2.12 -10.68
C LEU A 86 2.35 1.74 -12.16
N THR A 87 2.28 2.73 -13.03
CA THR A 87 2.51 2.58 -14.47
C THR A 87 3.75 3.36 -14.89
N LYS A 88 4.15 3.23 -16.16
CA LYS A 88 5.22 4.08 -16.73
C LYS A 88 4.89 5.58 -16.68
N ARG A 89 3.61 5.95 -16.55
CA ARG A 89 3.13 7.34 -16.51
C ARG A 89 2.89 7.87 -15.10
N GLY A 90 3.16 7.05 -14.07
CA GLY A 90 2.87 7.38 -12.67
C GLY A 90 1.79 6.49 -12.06
N LEU A 91 1.27 6.92 -10.91
CA LEU A 91 0.22 6.23 -10.16
C LEU A 91 -1.16 6.48 -10.80
N THR A 92 -2.02 5.47 -10.73
CA THR A 92 -3.40 5.55 -11.23
C THR A 92 -4.30 4.74 -10.31
N LEU A 93 -5.47 5.27 -9.95
CA LEU A 93 -6.50 4.51 -9.24
C LEU A 93 -6.99 3.33 -10.07
N ILE A 94 -7.20 2.20 -9.42
CA ILE A 94 -7.92 1.07 -9.97
C ILE A 94 -9.23 0.96 -9.20
N THR A 95 -10.32 1.33 -9.86
CA THR A 95 -11.70 1.03 -9.43
C THR A 95 -12.07 -0.41 -9.72
#